data_AF-A0A643BLF4-F1
#
_entry.id   AF-A0A643BLF4-F1
#
_cell.length_a   1.000
_cell.length_b   1.000
_cell.length_c   1.000
_cell.angle_alpha   90.00
_cell.angle_beta   90.00
_cell.angle_gamma   90.00
#
_symmetry.space_group_name_H-M   'P 1'
#
loop_
_entity.id
_entity.type
_entity.pdbx_description
1 polymer ?
#
loop_
_entity_poly.entity_id
_entity_poly.type
_entity_poly.pdbx_seq_one_letter_code
_entity_poly.pdbx_strand_id
1 'polypeptide(L)'
;VYTRSVIEPLPITPTRDVATSPISPTENNATPPDALTRNTEKQKKKPKMSDEEILEKLRSIVSVGDPKKKYTRFEKIGQGASGTVYTAMDVATGQE
;
A
#
# COMPACT_ATOMS: atom_id res chain seq x y z
N VAL A 1 19.47 24.26 -31.00
CA VAL A 1 18.23 23.67 -31.58
C VAL A 1 18.07 22.28 -30.96
N TYR A 2 17.12 22.10 -30.05
CA TYR A 2 16.95 20.85 -29.29
C TYR A 2 15.94 19.94 -30.00
N THR A 3 16.37 18.77 -30.44
CA THR A 3 15.52 17.73 -31.03
C THR A 3 14.77 17.02 -29.92
N ARG A 4 13.52 17.42 -29.70
CA ARG A 4 12.58 16.69 -28.83
C ARG A 4 12.04 15.49 -29.60
N SER A 5 12.47 14.29 -29.23
CA SER A 5 11.90 13.05 -29.73
C SER A 5 10.44 12.96 -29.28
N VAL A 6 9.52 13.15 -30.21
CA VAL A 6 8.10 12.86 -30.03
C VAL A 6 7.97 11.34 -30.15
N ILE A 7 7.74 10.68 -29.02
CA ILE A 7 7.31 9.28 -29.03
C ILE A 7 5.81 9.29 -29.32
N GLU A 8 5.47 8.83 -30.51
CA GLU A 8 4.11 8.67 -30.99
C GLU A 8 3.47 7.44 -30.31
N PRO A 9 2.37 7.58 -29.56
CA PRO A 9 1.73 6.43 -28.94
C PRO A 9 1.01 5.58 -30.00
N LEU A 10 1.41 4.31 -30.09
CA LEU A 10 0.77 3.32 -30.97
C LEU A 10 -0.70 3.10 -30.57
N PRO A 11 -1.63 2.93 -31.55
CA PRO A 11 -3.04 2.73 -31.26
C PRO A 11 -3.30 1.36 -30.63
N ILE A 12 -3.91 1.35 -29.44
CA ILE A 12 -4.52 0.16 -28.85
C ILE A 12 -5.73 -0.25 -29.68
N THR A 13 -5.68 -1.42 -30.31
CA THR A 13 -6.82 -2.01 -31.01
C THR A 13 -7.77 -2.68 -30.00
N PRO A 14 -9.06 -2.31 -29.93
CA PRO A 14 -10.08 -3.06 -29.20
C PRO A 14 -10.73 -4.08 -30.15
N THR A 15 -10.51 -5.37 -29.94
CA THR A 15 -11.30 -6.44 -30.59
C THR A 15 -11.97 -7.25 -29.49
N ARG A 16 -13.26 -6.98 -29.26
CA ARG A 16 -14.43 -7.84 -29.55
C ARG A 16 -14.61 -8.94 -28.47
N ASP A 17 -15.77 -9.11 -27.83
CA ASP A 17 -17.13 -9.03 -28.35
C ASP A 17 -18.18 -8.58 -27.32
N VAL A 18 -19.24 -8.01 -27.89
CA VAL A 18 -20.48 -7.54 -27.28
C VAL A 18 -21.36 -8.73 -26.88
N ALA A 19 -21.87 -8.73 -25.63
CA ALA A 19 -23.14 -9.35 -25.28
C ALA A 19 -23.76 -8.67 -24.03
N THR A 20 -24.69 -7.75 -24.31
CA THR A 20 -25.96 -7.44 -23.61
C THR A 20 -26.06 -7.61 -22.08
N SER A 21 -26.19 -6.48 -21.38
CA SER A 21 -26.60 -6.29 -19.96
C SER A 21 -28.02 -6.86 -19.65
N PRO A 22 -28.51 -7.08 -18.39
CA PRO A 22 -28.59 -6.07 -17.31
C PRO A 22 -28.57 -6.51 -15.81
N ILE A 23 -28.12 -5.58 -14.94
CA ILE A 23 -28.68 -5.19 -13.62
C ILE A 23 -28.72 -6.20 -12.43
N SER A 24 -28.06 -5.75 -11.35
CA SER A 24 -28.43 -5.79 -9.91
C SER A 24 -27.66 -6.70 -8.91
N PRO A 25 -27.49 -6.20 -7.66
CA PRO A 25 -26.58 -6.73 -6.65
C PRO A 25 -27.30 -7.64 -5.65
N THR A 26 -26.60 -8.67 -5.13
CA THR A 26 -27.08 -9.39 -3.95
C THR A 26 -25.97 -10.09 -3.18
N GLU A 27 -26.15 -10.04 -1.87
CA GLU A 27 -25.30 -10.44 -0.77
C GLU A 27 -25.16 -11.97 -0.59
N ASN A 28 -24.25 -12.34 0.32
CA ASN A 28 -24.23 -13.54 1.17
C ASN A 28 -23.36 -14.74 0.77
N ASN A 29 -22.19 -14.80 1.43
CA ASN A 29 -21.76 -15.86 2.35
C ASN A 29 -21.76 -17.33 1.86
N ALA A 30 -20.56 -17.86 1.53
CA ALA A 30 -20.18 -19.25 1.79
C ALA A 30 -18.66 -19.46 1.60
N THR A 31 -18.01 -20.01 2.63
CA THR A 31 -16.60 -20.46 2.69
C THR A 31 -16.38 -21.77 1.87
N PRO A 32 -15.13 -22.25 1.66
CA PRO A 32 -14.55 -22.62 0.37
C PRO A 32 -14.53 -24.14 0.09
N PRO A 33 -14.00 -24.57 -1.07
CA PRO A 33 -13.11 -25.72 -1.06
C PRO A 33 -11.81 -25.48 -1.86
N ASP A 34 -10.71 -25.66 -1.13
CA ASP A 34 -9.54 -26.46 -1.48
C ASP A 34 -9.19 -26.62 -2.98
N ALA A 35 -8.06 -26.02 -3.38
CA ALA A 35 -6.96 -26.76 -4.00
C ALA A 35 -5.91 -25.76 -4.49
N LEU A 36 -4.69 -25.95 -3.99
CA LEU A 36 -3.45 -26.08 -4.77
C LEU A 36 -2.27 -25.64 -3.89
N THR A 37 -1.86 -26.61 -3.09
CA THR A 37 -0.49 -26.85 -2.65
C THR A 37 0.51 -26.55 -3.79
N ARG A 38 1.04 -25.33 -3.85
CA ARG A 38 2.22 -25.02 -4.66
C ARG A 38 3.41 -24.75 -3.76
N ASN A 39 4.07 -25.87 -3.48
CA ASN A 39 5.50 -26.02 -3.52
C ASN A 39 6.30 -25.15 -2.52
N THR A 40 6.51 -25.74 -1.35
CA THR A 40 7.61 -25.44 -0.42
C THR A 40 8.97 -25.72 -1.08
N GLU A 41 9.35 -24.91 -2.05
CA GLU A 41 10.72 -24.86 -2.53
C GLU A 41 11.47 -23.87 -1.65
N LYS A 42 12.33 -24.43 -0.79
CA LYS A 42 13.18 -23.73 0.17
C LYS A 42 14.14 -22.80 -0.56
N GLN A 43 13.64 -21.64 -0.99
CA GLN A 43 14.49 -20.50 -1.27
C GLN A 43 15.23 -20.19 0.03
N LYS A 44 16.56 -20.34 0.02
CA LYS A 44 17.44 -19.97 1.11
C LYS A 44 17.19 -18.49 1.42
N LYS A 45 16.27 -18.21 2.36
CA LYS A 45 16.04 -16.88 2.88
C LYS A 45 17.36 -16.47 3.53
N LYS A 46 18.05 -15.50 2.93
CA LYS A 46 19.19 -14.83 3.59
C LYS A 46 18.77 -14.49 5.03
N PRO A 47 19.65 -14.61 6.02
CA PRO A 47 19.31 -14.26 7.40
C PRO A 47 18.86 -12.81 7.39
N LYS A 48 17.57 -12.61 7.68
CA LYS A 48 17.00 -11.31 8.01
C LYS A 48 17.39 -11.06 9.47
N MET A 49 17.78 -9.84 9.80
CA MET A 49 17.85 -9.40 11.20
C MET A 49 16.57 -9.81 11.93
N SER A 50 16.68 -10.26 13.18
CA SER A 50 15.50 -10.66 13.95
C SER A 50 14.62 -9.45 14.24
N ASP A 51 13.32 -9.67 14.41
CA ASP A 51 12.39 -8.58 14.78
C ASP A 51 12.82 -7.87 16.08
N GLU A 52 13.48 -8.60 16.99
CA GLU A 52 14.06 -8.03 18.21
C GLU A 52 15.17 -7.02 17.92
N GLU A 53 16.15 -7.40 17.08
CA GLU A 53 17.22 -6.49 16.67
C GLU A 53 16.68 -5.28 15.89
N ILE A 54 15.65 -5.50 15.05
CA ILE A 54 14.96 -4.41 14.33
C ILE A 54 14.35 -3.43 15.33
N LEU A 55 13.58 -3.93 16.30
CA LEU A 55 12.90 -3.10 17.28
C LEU A 55 13.89 -2.36 18.18
N GLU A 56 14.98 -3.00 18.59
CA GLU A 56 16.05 -2.35 19.34
C GLU A 56 16.67 -1.19 18.55
N LYS A 57 17.03 -1.44 17.29
CA LYS A 57 17.62 -0.40 16.44
C LYS A 57 16.65 0.74 16.15
N LEU A 58 15.37 0.45 15.93
CA LEU A 58 14.34 1.46 15.78
C LEU A 58 14.17 2.30 17.05
N ARG A 59 14.15 1.68 18.24
CA ARG A 59 14.06 2.39 19.53
C ARG A 59 15.23 3.36 19.74
N SER A 60 16.42 3.04 19.24
CA SER A 60 17.62 3.88 19.40
C SER A 60 17.58 5.20 18.61
N ILE A 61 16.78 5.29 17.55
CA ILE A 61 16.75 6.46 16.64
C ILE A 61 15.49 7.32 16.75
N VAL A 62 14.46 6.83 17.46
CA VAL A 62 13.18 7.55 17.60
C VAL A 62 13.18 8.42 18.85
N SER A 63 12.37 9.48 18.82
CA SER A 63 12.12 10.31 20.00
C SER A 63 11.23 9.56 21.00
N VAL A 64 11.48 9.79 22.30
CA VAL A 64 10.64 9.24 23.37
C VAL A 64 9.31 9.99 23.46
N GLY A 65 8.20 9.27 23.63
CA GLY A 65 6.85 9.84 23.78
C GLY A 65 5.80 9.19 22.88
N ASP A 66 4.53 9.58 23.09
CA ASP A 66 3.40 9.12 22.27
C ASP A 66 3.01 10.20 21.24
N PRO A 67 3.27 9.99 19.94
CA PRO A 67 2.93 10.97 18.90
C PRO A 67 1.42 11.23 18.83
N LYS A 68 0.56 10.30 19.26
CA LYS A 68 -0.89 10.46 19.27
C LYS A 68 -1.37 11.47 20.31
N LYS A 69 -0.52 11.85 21.26
CA LYS A 69 -0.77 12.93 22.22
C LYS A 69 -0.28 14.29 21.71
N LYS A 70 0.71 14.29 20.81
CA LYS A 70 1.28 15.52 20.24
C LYS A 70 0.46 16.04 19.06
N TYR A 71 -0.15 15.14 18.28
CA TYR A 71 -0.89 15.50 17.08
C TYR A 71 -2.36 15.09 17.18
N THR A 72 -3.25 15.89 16.58
CA THR A 72 -4.69 15.66 16.51
C THR A 72 -5.22 15.88 15.09
N ARG A 73 -6.51 15.60 14.86
CA ARG A 73 -7.18 15.72 13.55
C ARG A 73 -6.41 15.05 12.40
N PHE A 74 -6.22 13.74 12.53
CA PHE A 74 -5.54 12.95 11.50
C PHE A 74 -6.42 12.80 10.25
N GLU A 75 -6.01 13.38 9.13
CA GLU A 75 -6.62 13.21 7.81
C GLU A 75 -5.69 12.42 6.89
N LYS A 76 -6.18 11.33 6.28
CA LYS A 76 -5.36 10.50 5.40
C LYS A 76 -5.25 11.15 4.02
N ILE A 77 -4.02 11.37 3.56
CA ILE A 77 -3.76 11.96 2.24
C ILE A 77 -3.21 10.97 1.22
N GLY A 78 -2.68 9.83 1.66
CA GLY A 78 -2.13 8.85 0.73
C GLY A 78 -1.60 7.58 1.37
N GLN A 79 -1.35 6.57 0.54
CA GLN A 79 -0.78 5.29 0.95
C GLN A 79 0.20 4.79 -0.10
N GLY A 80 1.37 4.34 0.33
CA GLY A 80 2.42 3.79 -0.52
C GLY A 80 2.97 2.48 0.03
N ALA A 81 4.07 1.99 -0.56
CA ALA A 81 4.68 0.71 -0.17
C ALA A 81 5.19 0.70 1.28
N SER A 82 5.67 1.84 1.78
CA SER A 82 6.24 1.96 3.12
C SER A 82 5.21 2.25 4.21
N GLY A 83 4.02 2.75 3.88
CA GLY A 83 3.06 3.19 4.89
C GLY A 83 2.00 4.17 4.38
N THR A 84 1.32 4.79 5.34
CA THR A 84 0.23 5.75 5.12
C THR A 84 0.65 7.14 5.60
N VAL A 85 0.32 8.17 4.84
CA VAL A 85 0.63 9.57 5.18
C VAL A 85 -0.65 10.27 5.63
N TYR A 86 -0.52 11.02 6.72
CA TYR A 86 -1.60 11.81 7.31
C TYR A 86 -1.18 13.27 7.47
N THR A 87 -2.11 14.19 7.23
CA THR A 87 -2.05 15.56 7.75
C THR A 87 -2.58 15.55 9.18
N ALA A 88 -1.98 16.32 10.09
CA ALA A 88 -2.40 16.41 11.48
C ALA A 88 -2.01 17.77 12.09
N MET A 89 -2.76 18.24 13.09
CA MET A 89 -2.46 19.48 13.80
C MET A 89 -1.63 19.22 15.06
N ASP A 90 -0.58 20.01 15.31
CA ASP A 90 0.16 19.98 16.58
C ASP A 90 -0.70 20.57 17.70
N VAL A 91 -0.90 19.81 18.79
CA VAL A 91 -1.75 20.20 19.93
C VAL A 91 -1.14 21.38 20.70
N ALA A 92 0.18 21.49 20.77
CA ALA A 92 0.84 22.54 21.54
C ALA A 92 0.89 23.89 20.79
N THR A 93 1.07 23.85 19.47
CA THR A 93 1.28 25.05 18.65
C THR A 93 0.05 25.41 17.81
N GLY A 94 -0.90 24.49 17.63
CA GLY A 94 -2.09 24.68 16.79
C GLY A 94 -1.80 24.78 15.29
N GLN A 95 -0.60 24.41 14.86
CA GLN A 95 -0.16 24.47 13.47
C GLN A 95 -0.44 23.14 12.75
N GLU A 96 -0.84 23.23 11.49
CA GLU A 96 -1.03 22.12 10.54
C GLU A 96 0.28 21.70 9.88
#